data_AF-A0ABD1K1X3-F1
#
_entry.id   AF-A0ABD1K1X3-F1
#
_cell.length_a   1.000
_cell.length_b   1.000
_cell.length_c   1.000
_cell.angle_alpha   90.00
_cell.angle_beta   90.00
_cell.angle_gamma   90.00
#
_symmetry.space_group_name_H-M   'P 1'
#
loop_
_entity.id
_entity.type
_entity.pdbx_description
1 polymer ?
#
loop_
_entity_poly.entity_id
_entity_poly.type
_entity_poly.pdbx_seq_one_letter_code
_entity_poly.pdbx_strand_id
1 'polypeptide(L)'
;MLVTICDKITQTLPAYCTCHIDMMETMEDFEREEQRLSDKKAFDALVLQLSRIGGKDTKDCVHKVLDKLFNNGLMAKFNMKGKGKMEKRALEKTLVYKAIKDGVMKFDSTATEGFVRQCAADHLKHAPQRRGGGGHGTQD
;
A
#
# COMPACT_ATOMS: atom_id res chain seq x y z
N MET A 1 -37.26 17.94 27.86
CA MET A 1 -36.75 18.76 26.75
C MET A 1 -35.73 17.95 25.99
N LEU A 2 -36.04 17.63 24.73
CA LEU A 2 -35.15 17.00 23.76
C LEU A 2 -34.23 18.07 23.15
N VAL A 3 -32.91 17.85 23.12
CA VAL A 3 -32.00 18.22 22.01
C VAL A 3 -30.64 17.51 22.16
N THR A 4 -30.40 16.61 21.20
CA THR A 4 -29.20 16.33 20.37
C THR A 4 -27.79 16.71 20.84
N ILE A 5 -26.82 15.80 20.62
CA ILE A 5 -25.58 16.01 19.84
C ILE A 5 -25.00 14.62 19.46
N CYS A 6 -24.85 14.39 18.16
CA CYS A 6 -24.07 13.31 17.57
C CYS A 6 -22.58 13.50 17.84
N ASP A 7 -21.82 12.43 17.61
CA ASP A 7 -20.37 12.36 17.52
C ASP A 7 -19.58 12.17 18.82
N LYS A 8 -18.67 11.19 18.70
CA LYS A 8 -17.42 10.96 19.43
C LYS A 8 -17.44 9.82 20.47
N ILE A 9 -16.49 8.91 20.20
CA ILE A 9 -15.69 8.12 21.15
C ILE A 9 -16.14 6.65 21.31
N THR A 10 -15.52 5.83 20.46
CA THR A 10 -14.56 4.79 20.87
C THR A 10 -14.88 4.02 22.15
N GLN A 11 -15.22 2.74 21.99
CA GLN A 11 -14.84 1.59 22.85
C GLN A 11 -15.56 0.36 22.28
N THR A 12 -14.93 -0.79 22.01
CA THR A 12 -13.92 -1.55 22.77
C THR A 12 -13.36 -2.65 21.88
N LEU A 13 -12.06 -2.97 21.95
CA LEU A 13 -11.55 -4.34 21.78
C LEU A 13 -10.12 -4.43 22.35
N PRO A 14 -9.88 -5.23 23.40
CA PRO A 14 -8.54 -5.46 23.93
C PRO A 14 -7.86 -6.70 23.30
N ALA A 15 -6.55 -6.59 23.09
CA ALA A 15 -5.56 -7.67 23.03
C ALA A 15 -5.76 -8.82 22.03
N TYR A 16 -5.84 -8.53 20.73
CA TYR A 16 -5.19 -9.34 19.69
C TYR A 16 -4.95 -8.49 18.44
N CYS A 17 -3.80 -8.71 17.82
CA CYS A 17 -3.26 -7.96 16.72
C CYS A 17 -4.09 -8.10 15.44
N THR A 18 -4.95 -7.12 15.14
CA THR A 18 -5.36 -6.84 13.77
C THR A 18 -4.96 -5.42 13.43
N CYS A 19 -3.84 -5.27 12.70
CA CYS A 19 -3.56 -4.06 11.96
C CYS A 19 -4.63 -3.96 10.85
N HIS A 20 -5.77 -3.37 11.18
CA HIS A 20 -6.78 -3.09 10.16
C HIS A 20 -6.21 -1.98 9.27
N ILE A 21 -5.85 -2.38 8.05
CA ILE A 21 -5.40 -1.50 6.98
C ILE A 21 -6.49 -1.63 5.93
N ASP A 22 -7.13 -0.50 5.62
CA ASP A 22 -8.14 -0.44 4.59
C ASP A 22 -7.48 -0.57 3.22
N MET A 23 -7.97 -1.50 2.42
CA MET A 23 -7.51 -1.70 1.05
C MET A 23 -8.03 -0.55 0.18
N MET A 24 -7.15 0.04 -0.62
CA MET A 24 -7.50 1.03 -1.63
C MET A 24 -7.85 0.33 -2.94
N GLU A 25 -9.00 0.70 -3.51
CA GLU A 25 -9.50 0.09 -4.75
C GLU A 25 -9.50 1.07 -5.93
N THR A 26 -9.62 2.37 -5.64
CA THR A 26 -9.73 3.43 -6.63
C THR A 26 -8.58 4.44 -6.53
N MET A 27 -8.43 5.27 -7.57
CA MET A 27 -7.49 6.39 -7.51
C MET A 27 -7.92 7.44 -6.48
N GLU A 28 -9.22 7.60 -6.25
CA GLU A 28 -9.75 8.52 -5.23
C GLU A 28 -9.40 8.06 -3.82
N ASP A 29 -9.45 6.75 -3.55
CA ASP A 29 -8.98 6.18 -2.27
C ASP A 29 -7.50 6.45 -2.06
N PHE A 30 -6.70 6.26 -3.12
CA PHE A 30 -5.27 6.55 -3.08
C PHE A 30 -4.99 8.02 -2.78
N GLU A 31 -5.73 8.95 -3.39
CA GLU A 31 -5.54 10.38 -3.18
C GLU A 31 -5.99 10.83 -1.79
N ARG A 32 -7.09 10.27 -1.29
CA ARG A 32 -7.53 10.48 0.10
C ARG A 32 -6.47 9.99 1.08
N GLU A 33 -5.87 8.84 0.82
CA GLU A 33 -4.80 8.29 1.65
C GLU A 33 -3.53 9.14 1.58
N GLU A 34 -3.12 9.59 0.40
CA GLU A 34 -2.00 10.55 0.25
C GLU A 34 -2.21 11.83 1.06
N GLN A 35 -3.43 12.39 1.03
CA GLN A 35 -3.78 13.56 1.84
C GLN A 35 -3.72 13.24 3.34
N ARG A 36 -4.26 12.09 3.76
CA ARG A 36 -4.23 11.64 5.15
C ARG A 36 -2.80 11.48 5.66
N LEU A 37 -1.90 10.95 4.84
CA LEU A 37 -0.48 10.73 5.16
C LEU A 37 0.36 12.02 5.20
N SER A 38 -0.22 13.16 4.82
CA SER A 38 0.40 14.47 5.08
C SER A 38 0.44 14.79 6.58
N ASP A 39 -0.46 14.20 7.38
CA ASP A 39 -0.35 14.24 8.84
C ASP A 39 0.72 13.25 9.34
N LYS A 40 1.66 13.75 10.14
CA LYS A 40 2.79 12.96 10.63
C LYS A 40 2.34 11.77 11.49
N LYS A 41 1.30 11.94 12.32
CA LYS A 41 0.83 10.85 13.19
C LYS A 41 0.18 9.74 12.37
N ALA A 42 -0.61 10.12 11.36
CA ALA A 42 -1.19 9.19 10.40
C ALA A 42 -0.11 8.42 9.63
N PHE A 43 0.95 9.11 9.19
CA PHE A 43 2.10 8.50 8.52
C PHE A 43 2.81 7.48 9.42
N ASP A 44 3.19 7.89 10.63
CA ASP A 44 3.90 7.02 11.58
C ASP A 44 3.04 5.81 12.01
N ALA A 45 1.72 6.01 12.13
CA ALA A 45 0.78 4.94 12.41
C ALA A 45 0.71 3.91 11.28
N LEU A 46 0.63 4.36 10.01
CA LEU A 46 0.63 3.45 8.87
C LEU A 46 1.96 2.69 8.79
N VAL A 47 3.11 3.36 8.93
CA VAL A 47 4.43 2.71 8.95
C VAL A 47 4.49 1.59 10.01
N LEU A 48 3.98 1.85 11.22
CA LEU A 48 3.94 0.84 12.28
C LEU A 48 2.99 -0.32 11.97
N GLN A 49 1.86 -0.05 11.32
CA GLN A 49 0.94 -1.11 10.88
C GLN A 49 1.57 -1.97 9.78
N LEU A 50 2.23 -1.34 8.80
CA LEU A 50 2.92 -2.04 7.71
C LEU A 50 4.09 -2.90 8.20
N SER A 51 4.86 -2.40 9.18
CA SER A 51 5.97 -3.18 9.76
C SER A 51 5.49 -4.43 10.52
N ARG A 52 4.21 -4.47 10.91
CA ARG A 52 3.60 -5.64 11.60
C ARG A 52 3.07 -6.69 10.64
N ILE A 53 2.94 -6.40 9.34
CA ILE A 53 2.55 -7.40 8.34
C ILE A 53 3.63 -8.49 8.25
N GLY A 54 4.90 -8.05 8.21
CA GLY A 54 6.06 -8.92 8.12
C GLY A 54 6.06 -9.82 6.87
N GLY A 55 6.91 -10.84 6.91
CA GLY A 55 7.09 -11.80 5.82
C GLY A 55 8.16 -12.82 6.20
N LYS A 56 8.37 -13.83 5.35
CA LYS A 56 9.50 -14.76 5.52
C LYS A 56 10.85 -14.10 5.17
N ASP A 57 10.82 -13.10 4.30
CA ASP A 57 11.94 -12.31 3.82
C ASP A 57 11.43 -10.92 3.39
N THR A 58 12.32 -9.99 3.08
CA THR A 58 11.95 -8.63 2.66
C THR A 58 11.03 -8.63 1.44
N LYS A 59 11.25 -9.53 0.47
CA LYS A 59 10.47 -9.60 -0.77
C LYS A 59 9.04 -10.04 -0.49
N ASP A 60 8.86 -11.07 0.32
CA ASP A 60 7.55 -11.54 0.79
C ASP A 60 6.82 -10.45 1.58
N CYS A 61 7.55 -9.70 2.42
CA CYS A 61 6.98 -8.58 3.16
C CYS A 61 6.47 -7.48 2.21
N VAL A 62 7.27 -7.06 1.22
CA VAL A 62 6.86 -6.07 0.21
C VAL A 62 5.60 -6.53 -0.53
N HIS A 63 5.55 -7.79 -0.95
CA HIS A 63 4.40 -8.33 -1.68
C HIS A 63 3.12 -8.28 -0.82
N LYS A 64 3.21 -8.76 0.43
CA LYS A 64 2.07 -8.76 1.36
C LYS A 64 1.59 -7.36 1.71
N VAL A 65 2.52 -6.42 1.90
CA VAL A 65 2.20 -5.00 2.13
C VAL A 65 1.42 -4.43 0.95
N LEU A 66 1.90 -4.66 -0.28
CA LEU A 66 1.24 -4.18 -1.48
C LEU A 66 -0.15 -4.82 -1.65
N ASP A 67 -0.27 -6.14 -1.50
CA ASP A 67 -1.54 -6.87 -1.63
C ASP A 67 -2.55 -6.49 -0.53
N LYS A 68 -2.07 -5.97 0.61
CA LYS A 68 -2.93 -5.46 1.68
C LYS A 68 -3.42 -4.04 1.40
N LEU A 69 -2.59 -3.22 0.77
CA LEU A 69 -2.87 -1.80 0.52
C LEU A 69 -3.67 -1.57 -0.76
N PHE A 70 -3.45 -2.37 -1.80
CA PHE A 70 -4.02 -2.12 -3.12
C PHE A 70 -4.71 -3.36 -3.67
N ASN A 71 -5.82 -3.17 -4.36
CA ASN A 71 -6.33 -4.21 -5.26
C ASN A 71 -5.51 -4.25 -6.58
N ASN A 72 -5.66 -5.32 -7.35
CA ASN A 72 -4.94 -5.50 -8.62
C ASN A 72 -5.24 -4.39 -9.64
N GLY A 73 -6.50 -3.91 -9.68
CA GLY A 73 -6.94 -2.88 -10.62
C GLY A 73 -6.25 -1.53 -10.37
N LEU A 74 -6.08 -1.17 -9.09
CA LEU A 74 -5.35 0.02 -8.68
C LEU A 74 -3.85 -0.15 -8.94
N MET A 75 -3.26 -1.28 -8.56
CA MET A 75 -1.84 -1.56 -8.85
C MET A 75 -1.50 -1.43 -10.34
N ALA A 76 -2.40 -1.85 -11.23
CA ALA A 76 -2.20 -1.76 -12.68
C ALA A 76 -2.04 -0.31 -13.18
N LYS A 77 -2.59 0.68 -12.45
CA LYS A 77 -2.49 2.13 -12.75
C LYS A 77 -1.14 2.74 -12.36
N PHE A 78 -0.34 2.04 -11.57
CA PHE A 78 0.95 2.52 -11.09
C PHE A 78 2.14 1.85 -11.79
N ASN A 79 3.24 2.59 -11.82
CA ASN A 79 4.58 2.03 -11.92
C ASN A 79 5.53 2.88 -11.05
N MET A 80 6.81 2.50 -10.94
CA MET A 80 7.72 3.25 -10.06
C MET A 80 7.95 4.70 -10.53
N LYS A 81 8.23 4.93 -11.82
CA LYS A 81 8.74 6.22 -12.33
C LYS A 81 7.70 7.15 -12.98
N GLY A 82 6.48 6.67 -13.21
CA GLY A 82 5.42 7.33 -13.97
C GLY A 82 5.67 7.45 -15.48
N LYS A 83 6.54 6.62 -16.05
CA LYS A 83 6.93 6.71 -17.48
C LYS A 83 6.47 5.49 -18.26
N GLY A 84 6.11 5.65 -19.53
CA GLY A 84 5.80 4.54 -20.46
C GLY A 84 4.60 4.81 -21.36
N LYS A 85 4.27 3.85 -22.23
CA LYS A 85 3.23 3.96 -23.28
C LYS A 85 1.79 4.09 -22.77
N MET A 86 1.54 3.83 -21.49
CA MET A 86 0.18 3.74 -20.90
C MET A 86 -0.08 4.76 -19.78
N GLU A 87 0.67 5.87 -19.74
CA GLU A 87 0.44 7.00 -18.81
C GLU A 87 0.22 6.61 -17.33
N LYS A 88 0.91 5.56 -16.86
CA LYS A 88 0.81 5.09 -15.47
C LYS A 88 1.38 6.14 -14.50
N ARG A 89 0.76 6.28 -13.32
CA ARG A 89 1.22 7.21 -12.28
C ARG A 89 2.49 6.70 -11.59
N ALA A 90 3.36 7.64 -11.20
CA ALA A 90 4.57 7.33 -10.43
C ALA A 90 4.22 7.03 -8.97
N LEU A 91 4.54 5.82 -8.50
CA LEU A 91 4.37 5.44 -7.09
C LEU A 91 5.56 5.91 -6.24
N GLU A 92 6.78 5.94 -6.79
CA GLU A 92 8.03 6.18 -6.03
C GLU A 92 8.07 7.51 -5.28
N LYS A 93 7.34 8.53 -5.77
CA LYS A 93 7.33 9.88 -5.19
C LYS A 93 6.18 10.14 -4.21
N THR A 94 5.39 9.12 -3.91
CA THR A 94 4.17 9.24 -3.07
C THR A 94 4.50 9.03 -1.60
N LEU A 95 3.70 9.61 -0.71
CA LEU A 95 3.80 9.38 0.73
C LEU A 95 3.42 7.94 1.09
N VAL A 96 2.45 7.36 0.39
CA VAL A 96 2.08 5.94 0.50
C VAL A 96 3.30 5.05 0.25
N TYR A 97 4.05 5.28 -0.83
CA TYR A 97 5.27 4.49 -1.09
C TYR A 97 6.36 4.74 -0.05
N LYS A 98 6.52 5.97 0.42
CA LYS A 98 7.43 6.27 1.52
C LYS A 98 7.05 5.48 2.77
N ALA A 99 5.76 5.39 3.11
CA ALA A 99 5.28 4.61 4.24
C ALA A 99 5.53 3.11 4.07
N ILE A 100 5.34 2.58 2.85
CA ILE A 100 5.67 1.18 2.52
C ILE A 100 7.16 0.92 2.74
N LYS A 101 8.03 1.76 2.20
CA LYS A 101 9.48 1.64 2.34
C LYS A 101 9.90 1.66 3.80
N ASP A 102 9.44 2.68 4.54
CA ASP A 102 9.78 2.85 5.96
C ASP A 102 9.23 1.69 6.80
N GLY A 103 8.03 1.18 6.48
CA GLY A 103 7.42 0.02 7.15
C GLY A 103 8.20 -1.27 6.93
N VAL A 104 8.62 -1.54 5.68
CA VAL A 104 9.41 -2.74 5.34
C VAL A 104 10.80 -2.68 5.95
N MET A 105 11.48 -1.53 5.89
CA MET A 105 12.80 -1.37 6.50
C MET A 105 12.76 -1.38 8.04
N LYS A 106 11.60 -1.11 8.63
CA LYS A 106 11.36 -1.29 10.06
C LYS A 106 11.12 -2.76 10.44
N PHE A 107 10.52 -3.55 9.55
CA PHE A 107 10.39 -5.00 9.71
C PHE A 107 11.75 -5.70 9.57
N ASP A 108 12.52 -5.33 8.54
CA ASP A 108 13.83 -5.89 8.23
C ASP A 108 14.87 -4.77 8.14
N SER A 109 15.68 -4.65 9.20
CA SER A 109 16.72 -3.61 9.30
C SER A 109 17.87 -3.80 8.32
N THR A 110 17.97 -4.95 7.66
CA THR A 110 18.99 -5.22 6.64
C THR A 110 18.52 -4.86 5.22
N ALA A 111 17.23 -4.59 5.06
CA ALA A 111 16.64 -4.22 3.78
C ALA A 111 17.21 -2.89 3.26
N THR A 112 17.61 -2.86 1.99
CA THR A 112 18.02 -1.63 1.32
C THR A 112 16.87 -1.00 0.56
N GLU A 113 16.86 0.32 0.45
CA GLU A 113 15.84 1.04 -0.34
C GLU A 113 15.78 0.55 -1.79
N GLY A 114 16.93 0.26 -2.39
CA GLY A 114 17.03 -0.26 -3.75
C GLY A 114 16.38 -1.63 -3.91
N PHE A 115 16.56 -2.53 -2.93
CA PHE A 115 15.95 -3.85 -2.96
C PHE A 115 14.43 -3.80 -2.78
N VAL A 116 13.95 -2.99 -1.82
CA VAL A 116 12.51 -2.76 -1.59
C VAL A 116 11.86 -2.20 -2.86
N ARG A 117 12.50 -1.21 -3.48
CA ARG A 117 12.07 -0.62 -4.76
C ARG A 117 11.99 -1.65 -5.88
N GLN A 118 13.00 -2.50 -6.02
CA GLN A 118 13.02 -3.52 -7.05
C GLN A 118 11.89 -4.54 -6.86
N CYS A 119 11.69 -5.02 -5.63
CA CYS A 119 10.60 -5.93 -5.29
C CYS A 119 9.22 -5.32 -5.58
N ALA A 120 9.02 -4.05 -5.20
CA ALA A 120 7.77 -3.34 -5.49
C ALA A 120 7.54 -3.16 -7.00
N ALA A 121 8.59 -2.81 -7.75
CA ALA A 121 8.52 -2.67 -9.19
C ALA A 121 8.11 -3.98 -9.88
N ASP A 122 8.71 -5.09 -9.48
CA ASP A 122 8.40 -6.41 -10.04
C ASP A 122 6.98 -6.86 -9.66
N HIS A 123 6.52 -6.56 -8.46
CA HIS A 123 5.13 -6.83 -8.04
C HIS A 123 4.11 -6.08 -8.90
N LEU A 124 4.35 -4.78 -9.15
CA LEU A 124 3.47 -3.93 -9.97
C LEU A 124 3.44 -4.34 -11.46
N LYS A 125 4.56 -4.84 -12.00
CA LYS A 125 4.61 -5.32 -13.40
C LYS A 125 3.64 -6.46 -13.65
N HIS A 126 3.48 -7.35 -12.68
CA HIS A 126 2.65 -8.54 -12.81
C HIS A 126 1.21 -8.34 -12.32
N ALA A 127 0.90 -7.19 -11.70
CA ALA A 127 -0.45 -6.89 -11.22
C ALA A 127 -1.56 -7.08 -12.28
N PRO A 128 -1.37 -6.65 -13.56
CA PRO A 128 -2.37 -6.88 -14.60
C PRO A 128 -2.60 -8.34 -14.94
N GLN A 129 -1.67 -9.26 -14.69
CA GLN A 129 -1.76 -10.67 -15.11
C GLN A 129 -2.24 -11.60 -13.99
N ARG A 130 -2.47 -11.07 -12.79
CA ARG A 130 -2.96 -11.83 -11.64
C ARG A 130 -4.48 -11.98 -11.78
N ARG A 131 -4.95 -13.23 -11.67
CA ARG A 131 -6.35 -13.72 -11.80
C ARG A 131 -7.38 -12.58 -11.94
N GLY A 132 -7.69 -12.22 -13.19
CA GLY A 132 -8.61 -11.12 -13.52
C GLY A 132 -8.19 -10.25 -14.71
N GLY A 133 -6.90 -10.19 -15.08
CA GLY A 133 -6.49 -9.52 -16.32
C GLY A 133 -6.07 -10.49 -17.40
N GLY A 134 -6.95 -10.68 -18.37
CA GLY A 134 -6.63 -11.28 -19.66
C GLY A 134 -5.70 -10.35 -20.42
N GLY A 135 -4.54 -10.86 -20.82
CA GLY A 135 -3.56 -10.03 -21.54
C GLY A 135 -2.21 -10.67 -21.76
N HIS A 136 -2.14 -11.98 -21.97
CA HIS A 136 -1.16 -12.54 -22.90
C HIS A 136 -1.97 -13.11 -24.05
N GLY A 137 -2.32 -12.25 -25.00
CA GLY A 137 -2.57 -12.72 -26.35
C GLY A 137 -1.26 -13.31 -26.82
N THR A 138 -1.24 -14.63 -26.96
CA THR A 138 -0.45 -15.32 -27.97
C THR A 138 -0.45 -14.49 -29.24
N GLN A 139 0.73 -14.11 -29.73
CA GLN A 139 0.94 -13.76 -31.12
C GLN A 139 1.93 -14.77 -31.66
N ASP A 140 1.35 -15.70 -32.44
CA ASP A 140 1.87 -16.53 -33.53
C ASP A 140 3.26 -17.19 -33.41
#